data_AF-A0A9D7F4H0-F1
#
_entry.id   AF-A0A9D7F4H0-F1
#
_cell.length_a   1.000
_cell.length_b   1.000
_cell.length_c   1.000
_cell.angle_alpha   90.00
_cell.angle_beta   90.00
_cell.angle_gamma   90.00
#
_symmetry.space_group_name_H-M   'P 1'
#
loop_
_entity.id
_entity.type
_entity.pdbx_description
1 polymer ?
#
loop_
_entity_poly.entity_id
_entity_poly.type
_entity_poly.pdbx_seq_one_letter_code
_entity_poly.pdbx_strand_id
1 'polypeptide(L)'
;MRAYATGITLNCVFQVSILCSIRHETPIKKTPCLMAIHKPLTFRVRAELYAQLAQMEMAGLPFDRALNVLQVAEPAQSRLQAMRALIGHHDFALAGERSGLFTKLEARLIHASINAGSPARMYRQLADFYGTRARQVATMKSRLLMPAAVFMLALAIQPLPGLVTGSMGVSAYLYQVLRPMIVVALMVFGVRWWLSRPAAARQNAASPWLSIPLLGKLIVRQNVRDFFTSLGLMLEAGIPMLDALPLALDTIAEPSIKREFACIAPRVAGGATLAQAIADSAFLGGALDRERAVALINTGEQSGTLPEMLLRHTTMETLAINASFEQLATWAPRVVYALVMVWMIGSLLFGPSVMPRAITDL
;
A
#
# COMPACT_ATOMS: atom_id res chain seq x y z
N MET A 1 29.26 68.90 -18.98
CA MET A 1 30.58 68.27 -18.76
C MET A 1 30.37 66.97 -18.00
N ARG A 2 30.92 65.86 -18.52
CA ARG A 2 31.40 64.60 -17.89
C ARG A 2 30.98 64.33 -16.42
N ALA A 3 30.63 63.13 -15.95
CA ALA A 3 30.98 61.77 -16.38
C ALA A 3 30.42 60.75 -15.35
N TYR A 4 30.16 59.52 -15.84
CA TYR A 4 30.48 58.20 -15.26
C TYR A 4 29.91 57.66 -13.93
N ALA A 5 29.83 56.32 -13.96
CA ALA A 5 30.07 55.33 -12.90
C ALA A 5 28.86 54.94 -12.02
N THR A 6 28.20 53.81 -12.32
CA THR A 6 28.46 52.45 -11.79
C THR A 6 28.26 52.28 -10.29
N GLY A 7 27.31 51.41 -9.95
CA GLY A 7 27.52 50.37 -8.95
C GLY A 7 26.65 50.42 -7.70
N ILE A 8 26.13 49.23 -7.36
CA ILE A 8 26.14 48.67 -6.00
C ILE A 8 24.90 48.92 -5.12
N THR A 9 24.12 47.83 -5.03
CA THR A 9 23.48 47.23 -3.85
C THR A 9 22.23 47.81 -3.19
N LEU A 10 21.35 46.83 -2.91
CA LEU A 10 20.51 46.63 -1.73
C LEU A 10 19.21 47.43 -1.59
N ASN A 11 18.13 46.63 -1.56
CA ASN A 11 17.04 46.69 -0.60
C ASN A 11 16.21 47.99 -0.56
N CYS A 12 14.98 47.92 -1.09
CA CYS A 12 13.91 48.75 -0.56
C CYS A 12 12.60 47.97 -0.56
N VAL A 13 12.32 47.45 0.63
CA VAL A 13 11.02 47.07 1.13
C VAL A 13 10.14 48.33 1.18
N PHE A 14 8.83 48.12 0.96
CA PHE A 14 7.70 48.91 1.46
C PHE A 14 7.05 50.03 0.60
N GLN A 15 5.73 49.80 0.40
CA GLN A 15 4.61 50.74 0.54
C GLN A 15 4.44 51.88 -0.48
N VAL A 16 3.42 51.73 -1.34
CA VAL A 16 2.29 52.68 -1.50
C VAL A 16 1.10 51.84 -2.01
N SER A 17 0.14 51.43 -1.17
CA SER A 17 -1.06 52.14 -0.73
C SER A 17 -2.00 52.68 -1.82
N ILE A 18 -3.17 52.01 -1.92
CA ILE A 18 -4.51 52.61 -1.75
C ILE A 18 -5.34 53.06 -3.00
N LEU A 19 -6.62 52.63 -2.95
CA LEU A 19 -7.84 53.09 -3.67
C LEU A 19 -7.91 52.74 -5.18
N CYS A 20 -9.02 52.40 -5.83
CA CYS A 20 -10.43 52.18 -5.50
C CYS A 20 -11.10 51.74 -6.82
N SER A 21 -12.10 50.86 -6.73
CA SER A 21 -13.28 50.78 -7.63
C SER A 21 -13.06 50.88 -9.16
N ILE A 22 -13.34 49.79 -9.89
CA ILE A 22 -14.44 49.73 -10.88
C ILE A 22 -14.63 48.28 -11.34
N ARG A 23 -15.88 47.85 -11.22
CA ARG A 23 -16.52 46.66 -11.76
C ARG A 23 -16.24 46.51 -13.27
N HIS A 24 -15.69 45.37 -13.67
CA HIS A 24 -15.94 44.80 -15.00
C HIS A 24 -15.80 43.28 -14.94
N GLU A 25 -16.87 42.62 -15.39
CA GLU A 25 -16.98 41.17 -15.54
C GLU A 25 -16.13 40.66 -16.71
N THR A 26 -15.77 39.37 -16.58
CA THR A 26 -15.35 38.39 -17.60
C THR A 26 -13.86 38.33 -17.99
N PRO A 27 -13.34 37.19 -18.48
CA PRO A 27 -13.94 35.86 -18.57
C PRO A 27 -13.14 34.78 -17.82
N ILE A 28 -13.87 33.78 -17.33
CA ILE A 28 -13.34 32.51 -16.84
C ILE A 28 -12.58 31.86 -18.01
N LYS A 29 -11.25 31.98 -18.02
CA LYS A 29 -10.40 31.07 -18.81
C LYS A 29 -10.72 29.67 -18.30
N LYS A 30 -11.43 28.90 -19.12
CA LYS A 30 -11.59 27.46 -18.96
C LYS A 30 -10.21 26.82 -18.89
N THR A 31 -9.64 26.71 -17.70
CA THR A 31 -8.58 25.76 -17.44
C THR A 31 -9.19 24.39 -17.67
N PRO A 32 -8.63 23.54 -18.55
CA PRO A 32 -9.14 22.20 -18.72
C PRO A 32 -8.99 21.49 -17.37
N CYS A 33 -10.11 21.25 -16.68
CA CYS A 33 -10.19 20.30 -15.58
C CYS A 33 -9.99 18.90 -16.16
N LEU A 34 -8.77 18.62 -16.59
CA LEU A 34 -8.30 17.26 -16.81
C LEU A 34 -8.25 16.62 -15.43
N MET A 35 -9.28 15.85 -15.11
CA MET A 35 -9.23 14.78 -14.11
C MET A 35 -8.14 13.79 -14.55
N ALA A 36 -6.89 14.13 -14.31
CA ALA A 36 -5.80 13.18 -14.43
C ALA A 36 -6.03 12.13 -13.33
N ILE A 37 -6.20 10.87 -13.74
CA ILE A 37 -6.28 9.74 -12.82
C ILE A 37 -4.86 9.55 -12.27
N HIS A 38 -4.58 10.20 -11.14
CA HIS A 38 -3.28 10.15 -10.52
C HIS A 38 -3.08 8.80 -9.83
N LYS A 39 -1.98 8.09 -10.14
CA LYS A 39 -1.56 6.92 -9.37
C LYS A 39 -1.33 7.32 -7.91
N PRO A 40 -1.71 6.51 -6.92
CA PRO A 40 -1.52 6.85 -5.51
C PRO A 40 -0.03 7.06 -5.18
N LEU A 41 0.25 7.99 -4.25
CA LEU A 41 1.60 8.27 -3.77
C LEU A 41 2.21 7.05 -3.06
N THR A 42 3.54 6.98 -3.01
CA THR A 42 4.25 5.91 -2.30
C THR A 42 3.96 5.96 -0.81
N PHE A 43 3.97 4.79 -0.14
CA PHE A 43 3.65 4.70 1.29
C PHE A 43 4.56 5.58 2.16
N ARG A 44 5.85 5.68 1.82
CA ARG A 44 6.81 6.52 2.55
C ARG A 44 6.42 8.00 2.50
N VAL A 45 6.10 8.51 1.31
CA VAL A 45 5.74 9.93 1.12
C VAL A 45 4.42 10.26 1.81
N ARG A 46 3.44 9.34 1.82
CA ARG A 46 2.17 9.52 2.55
C ARG A 46 2.37 9.54 4.06
N ALA A 47 3.21 8.63 4.58
CA ALA A 47 3.53 8.60 6.01
C ALA A 47 4.13 9.93 6.48
N GLU A 48 5.07 10.47 5.70
CA GLU A 48 5.71 11.76 5.96
C GLU A 48 4.71 12.93 5.87
N LEU A 49 3.90 12.97 4.80
CA LEU A 49 2.85 13.97 4.62
C LEU A 49 1.90 14.02 5.83
N TYR A 50 1.36 12.87 6.24
CA TYR A 50 0.41 12.82 7.35
C TYR A 50 1.07 13.07 8.71
N ALA A 51 2.33 12.67 8.90
CA ALA A 51 3.08 13.00 10.11
C ALA A 51 3.28 14.52 10.25
N GLN A 52 3.66 15.19 9.17
CA GLN A 52 3.81 16.65 9.15
C GLN A 52 2.47 17.37 9.38
N LEU A 53 1.39 16.91 8.74
CA LEU A 53 0.03 17.44 8.98
C LEU A 53 -0.40 17.27 10.43
N ALA A 54 -0.17 16.09 11.02
CA ALA A 54 -0.49 15.84 12.42
C ALA A 54 0.28 16.78 13.37
N GLN A 55 1.57 17.00 13.13
CA GLN A 55 2.40 17.88 13.94
C GLN A 55 1.94 19.34 13.87
N MET A 56 1.61 19.83 12.68
CA MET A 56 1.14 21.22 12.50
C MET A 56 -0.23 21.45 13.16
N GLU A 57 -1.15 20.50 13.01
CA GLU A 57 -2.47 20.58 13.65
C GLU A 57 -2.35 20.55 15.18
N MET A 58 -1.46 19.71 15.72
CA MET A 58 -1.16 19.67 17.16
C MET A 58 -0.51 20.96 17.67
N ALA A 59 0.25 21.65 16.82
CA ALA A 59 0.83 22.96 17.12
C ALA A 59 -0.20 24.10 17.02
N GLY A 60 -1.46 23.80 16.69
CA GLY A 60 -2.53 24.79 16.51
C GLY A 60 -2.36 25.65 15.26
N LEU A 61 -1.52 25.22 14.31
CA LEU A 61 -1.37 25.90 13.04
C LEU A 61 -2.56 25.50 12.14
N PRO A 62 -3.42 26.45 11.73
CA PRO A 62 -4.55 26.12 10.88
C PRO A 62 -4.04 25.57 9.55
N PHE A 63 -4.72 24.52 9.08
CA PHE A 63 -4.22 23.63 8.05
C PHE A 63 -3.97 24.31 6.69
N ASP A 64 -4.72 25.37 6.37
CA ASP A 64 -4.53 26.22 5.18
C ASP A 64 -3.13 26.85 5.15
N ARG A 65 -2.61 27.25 6.31
CA ARG A 65 -1.24 27.74 6.47
C ARG A 65 -0.24 26.60 6.53
N ALA A 66 -0.61 25.47 7.14
CA ALA A 66 0.23 24.27 7.18
C ALA A 66 0.64 23.82 5.78
N LEU A 67 -0.27 23.88 4.81
CA LEU A 67 0.05 23.52 3.43
C LEU A 67 1.15 24.34 2.82
N ASN A 68 1.31 25.62 3.15
CA ASN A 68 2.35 26.47 2.58
C ASN A 68 3.73 26.15 3.15
N VAL A 69 3.79 25.61 4.37
CA VAL A 69 5.01 25.19 5.05
C VAL A 69 5.40 23.76 4.67
N LEU A 70 4.42 22.94 4.30
CA LEU A 70 4.61 21.53 4.03
C LEU A 70 5.56 21.29 2.84
N GLN A 71 6.69 20.65 3.13
CA GLN A 71 7.70 20.26 2.14
C GLN A 71 7.72 18.74 2.02
N VAL A 72 7.38 18.27 0.82
CA VAL A 72 7.33 16.84 0.48
C VAL A 72 8.10 16.58 -0.80
N ALA A 73 8.72 15.42 -0.90
CA ALA A 73 9.47 15.01 -2.08
C ALA A 73 8.57 14.86 -3.33
N GLU A 74 9.13 15.09 -4.51
CA GLU A 74 8.47 14.77 -5.79
C GLU A 74 8.13 13.26 -5.86
N PRO A 75 6.94 12.87 -6.35
CA PRO A 75 5.94 13.64 -7.11
C PRO A 75 4.83 14.31 -6.27
N ALA A 76 4.92 14.32 -4.94
CA ALA A 76 3.85 14.86 -4.10
C ALA A 76 3.77 16.38 -4.13
N GLN A 77 4.90 17.05 -4.39
CA GLN A 77 4.98 18.50 -4.41
C GLN A 77 4.14 19.14 -5.52
N SER A 78 4.17 18.59 -6.74
CA SER A 78 3.30 19.02 -7.84
C SER A 78 1.80 18.87 -7.52
N ARG A 79 1.42 17.78 -6.83
CA ARG A 79 0.02 17.56 -6.39
C ARG A 79 -0.38 18.50 -5.26
N LEU A 80 0.54 18.79 -4.35
CA LEU A 80 0.33 19.75 -3.27
C LEU A 80 0.07 21.15 -3.83
N GLN A 81 0.82 21.57 -4.87
CA GLN A 81 0.57 22.83 -5.56
C GLN A 81 -0.80 22.85 -6.25
N ALA A 82 -1.18 21.77 -6.94
CA ALA A 82 -2.52 21.63 -7.53
C ALA A 82 -3.62 21.70 -6.46
N MET A 83 -3.38 21.11 -5.29
CA MET A 83 -4.29 21.17 -4.16
C MET A 83 -4.44 22.60 -3.62
N ARG A 84 -3.33 23.33 -3.43
CA ARG A 84 -3.33 24.73 -2.97
C ARG A 84 -4.17 25.63 -3.90
N ALA A 85 -4.15 25.37 -5.22
CA ALA A 85 -4.96 26.11 -6.17
C ALA A 85 -6.48 25.83 -6.06
N LEU A 86 -6.89 24.71 -5.44
CA LEU A 86 -8.29 24.29 -5.32
C LEU A 86 -8.96 24.70 -4.00
N ILE A 87 -8.17 25.04 -2.97
CA ILE A 87 -8.61 25.25 -1.58
C ILE A 87 -9.50 26.49 -1.37
N GLY A 88 -9.64 27.36 -2.38
CA GLY A 88 -10.60 28.46 -2.34
C GLY A 88 -12.05 28.11 -2.71
N HIS A 89 -12.30 26.94 -3.32
CA HIS A 89 -13.61 26.60 -3.90
C HIS A 89 -14.19 25.26 -3.44
N HIS A 90 -13.42 24.42 -2.77
CA HIS A 90 -13.82 23.07 -2.38
C HIS A 90 -13.41 22.78 -0.94
N ASP A 91 -14.16 21.87 -0.29
CA ASP A 91 -13.74 21.30 0.98
C ASP A 91 -12.36 20.62 0.86
N PHE A 92 -11.57 20.70 1.93
CA PHE A 92 -10.18 20.26 1.98
C PHE A 92 -10.00 18.82 1.49
N ALA A 93 -10.81 17.92 2.03
CA ALA A 93 -10.77 16.51 1.69
C ALA A 93 -10.99 16.30 0.18
N LEU A 94 -11.93 17.03 -0.40
CA LEU A 94 -12.27 16.97 -1.82
C LEU A 94 -11.17 17.59 -2.70
N ALA A 95 -10.56 18.70 -2.27
CA ALA A 95 -9.42 19.30 -2.96
C ALA A 95 -8.21 18.35 -2.99
N GLY A 96 -7.98 17.61 -1.90
CA GLY A 96 -6.93 16.61 -1.80
C GLY A 96 -7.19 15.38 -2.68
N GLU A 97 -8.45 14.95 -2.79
CA GLU A 97 -8.84 13.89 -3.72
C GLU A 97 -8.62 14.32 -5.18
N ARG A 98 -9.09 15.51 -5.55
CA ARG A 98 -9.00 16.01 -6.94
C ARG A 98 -7.57 16.28 -7.42
N SER A 99 -6.71 16.72 -6.52
CA SER A 99 -5.26 16.87 -6.80
C SER A 99 -4.53 15.53 -6.84
N GLY A 100 -5.17 14.44 -6.45
CA GLY A 100 -4.54 13.12 -6.33
C GLY A 100 -3.56 13.01 -5.16
N LEU A 101 -3.59 13.96 -4.22
CA LEU A 101 -2.81 13.91 -2.99
C LEU A 101 -3.40 12.86 -2.03
N PHE A 102 -4.73 12.80 -1.96
CA PHE A 102 -5.48 11.83 -1.17
C PHE A 102 -6.22 10.84 -2.06
N THR A 103 -6.39 9.63 -1.53
CA THR A 103 -7.32 8.65 -2.09
C THR A 103 -8.75 8.95 -1.63
N LYS A 104 -9.73 8.38 -2.33
CA LYS A 104 -11.16 8.47 -1.99
C LYS A 104 -11.45 8.12 -0.53
N LEU A 105 -10.84 7.07 -0.02
CA LEU A 105 -11.02 6.62 1.36
C LEU A 105 -10.48 7.64 2.35
N GLU A 106 -9.25 8.13 2.14
CA GLU A 106 -8.63 9.12 3.01
C GLU A 106 -9.40 10.43 3.01
N ALA A 107 -9.84 10.91 1.85
CA ALA A 107 -10.65 12.10 1.76
C ALA A 107 -11.91 11.98 2.64
N ARG A 108 -12.63 10.85 2.56
CA ARG A 108 -13.81 10.62 3.41
C ARG A 108 -13.49 10.56 4.90
N LEU A 109 -12.43 9.84 5.28
CA LEU A 109 -11.99 9.74 6.68
C LEU A 109 -11.59 11.10 7.25
N ILE A 110 -10.86 11.88 6.46
CA ILE A 110 -10.41 13.22 6.84
C ILE A 110 -11.61 14.15 6.95
N HIS A 111 -12.51 14.15 5.96
CA HIS A 111 -13.75 14.93 6.01
C HIS A 111 -14.56 14.64 7.27
N ALA A 112 -14.77 13.36 7.59
CA ALA A 112 -15.46 12.95 8.81
C ALA A 112 -14.73 13.42 10.07
N SER A 113 -13.39 13.33 10.10
CA SER A 113 -12.60 13.75 11.27
C SER A 113 -12.58 15.26 11.50
N ILE A 114 -12.68 16.06 10.44
CA ILE A 114 -12.77 17.52 10.51
C ILE A 114 -14.12 17.92 11.09
N ASN A 115 -15.21 17.32 10.58
CA ASN A 115 -16.55 17.55 11.10
C ASN A 115 -16.68 17.10 12.57
N ALA A 116 -15.97 16.03 12.96
CA ALA A 116 -15.89 15.56 14.35
C ALA A 116 -14.93 16.39 15.24
N GLY A 117 -14.22 17.37 14.69
CA GLY A 117 -13.31 18.24 15.45
C GLY A 117 -12.01 17.59 15.92
N SER A 118 -11.62 16.43 15.37
CA SER A 118 -10.37 15.76 15.76
C SER A 118 -9.51 15.28 14.56
N PRO A 119 -9.14 16.17 13.62
CA PRO A 119 -8.33 15.80 12.47
C PRO A 119 -6.90 15.36 12.83
N ALA A 120 -6.31 15.92 13.90
CA ALA A 120 -4.97 15.55 14.35
C ALA A 120 -4.81 14.05 14.69
N ARG A 121 -5.83 13.45 15.31
CA ARG A 121 -5.83 12.01 15.62
C ARG A 121 -5.89 11.17 14.34
N MET A 122 -6.72 11.57 13.38
CA MET A 122 -6.85 10.90 12.09
C MET A 122 -5.53 10.95 11.29
N TYR A 123 -4.88 12.11 11.20
CA TYR A 123 -3.59 12.22 10.53
C TYR A 123 -2.51 11.35 11.18
N ARG A 124 -2.47 11.30 12.52
CA ARG A 124 -1.53 10.43 13.23
C ARG A 124 -1.77 8.95 12.92
N GLN A 125 -3.02 8.50 12.97
CA GLN A 125 -3.38 7.12 12.60
C GLN A 125 -2.98 6.79 11.15
N LEU A 126 -3.22 7.71 10.20
CA LEU A 126 -2.80 7.53 8.81
C LEU A 126 -1.27 7.51 8.67
N ALA A 127 -0.55 8.36 9.40
CA ALA A 127 0.91 8.39 9.41
C ALA A 127 1.50 7.07 9.91
N ASP A 128 0.96 6.52 11.00
CA ASP A 128 1.39 5.24 11.56
C ASP A 128 1.05 4.06 10.64
N PHE A 129 -0.15 4.06 10.05
CA PHE A 129 -0.58 3.05 9.09
C PHE A 129 0.33 3.00 7.86
N TYR A 130 0.67 4.15 7.27
CA TYR A 130 1.57 4.18 6.12
C TYR A 130 3.04 3.99 6.50
N GLY A 131 3.46 4.46 7.67
CA GLY A 131 4.82 4.28 8.16
C GLY A 131 5.15 2.82 8.41
N THR A 132 4.21 2.05 8.98
CA THR A 132 4.34 0.59 9.14
C THR A 132 4.42 -0.12 7.79
N ARG A 133 3.52 0.18 6.84
CA ARG A 133 3.58 -0.40 5.48
C ARG A 133 4.87 -0.02 4.73
N ALA A 134 5.33 1.21 4.84
CA ALA A 134 6.57 1.66 4.22
C ALA A 134 7.78 0.91 4.77
N ARG A 135 7.86 0.72 6.09
CA ARG A 135 8.91 -0.06 6.74
C ARG A 135 8.87 -1.52 6.31
N GLN A 136 7.69 -2.15 6.29
CA GLN A 136 7.52 -3.54 5.84
C GLN A 136 7.98 -3.74 4.39
N VAL A 137 7.62 -2.83 3.47
CA VAL A 137 8.07 -2.92 2.08
C VAL A 137 9.58 -2.70 1.96
N ALA A 138 10.13 -1.75 2.72
CA ALA A 138 11.56 -1.46 2.70
C ALA A 138 12.40 -2.62 3.24
N THR A 139 12.00 -3.23 4.36
CA THR A 139 12.69 -4.40 4.94
C THR A 139 12.58 -5.61 4.02
N MET A 140 11.42 -5.84 3.41
CA MET A 140 11.26 -6.92 2.43
C MET A 140 12.19 -6.71 1.22
N LYS A 141 12.23 -5.48 0.67
CA LYS A 141 13.06 -5.15 -0.50
C LYS A 141 14.55 -5.29 -0.20
N SER A 142 15.04 -4.82 0.94
CA SER A 142 16.46 -4.89 1.29
C SER A 142 16.91 -6.33 1.61
N ARG A 143 16.06 -7.11 2.29
CA ARG A 143 16.35 -8.53 2.60
C ARG A 143 16.36 -9.42 1.36
N LEU A 144 15.61 -9.07 0.30
CA LEU A 144 15.62 -9.80 -0.98
C LEU A 144 16.74 -9.37 -1.94
N LEU A 145 17.37 -8.22 -1.71
CA LEU A 145 18.42 -7.70 -2.59
C LEU A 145 19.67 -8.59 -2.60
N MET A 146 20.12 -9.05 -1.43
CA MET A 146 21.30 -9.92 -1.33
C MET A 146 21.10 -11.27 -2.04
N PRO A 147 20.03 -12.04 -1.77
CA PRO A 147 19.77 -13.29 -2.48
C PRO A 147 19.63 -13.09 -3.99
N ALA A 148 18.98 -12.01 -4.43
CA ALA A 148 18.87 -11.68 -5.84
C ALA A 148 20.24 -11.36 -6.46
N ALA A 149 21.10 -10.62 -5.76
CA ALA A 149 22.46 -10.31 -6.21
C ALA A 149 23.33 -11.59 -6.30
N VAL A 150 23.24 -12.48 -5.32
CA VAL A 150 23.95 -13.78 -5.34
C VAL A 150 23.45 -14.65 -6.48
N PHE A 151 22.13 -14.70 -6.72
CA PHE A 151 21.58 -15.43 -7.86
C PHE A 151 22.06 -14.86 -9.19
N MET A 152 22.01 -13.54 -9.36
CA MET A 152 22.53 -12.84 -10.54
C MET A 152 24.02 -13.15 -10.78
N LEU A 153 24.81 -13.14 -9.72
CA LEU A 153 26.23 -13.46 -9.77
C LEU A 153 26.46 -14.93 -10.15
N ALA A 154 25.71 -15.86 -9.55
CA ALA A 154 25.80 -17.29 -9.86
C ALA A 154 25.45 -17.59 -11.33
N LEU A 155 24.40 -16.96 -11.86
CA LEU A 155 24.02 -17.07 -13.27
C LEU A 155 25.14 -16.62 -14.21
N ALA A 156 25.91 -15.59 -13.84
CA ALA A 156 27.00 -15.06 -14.64
C ALA A 156 28.29 -15.89 -14.53
N ILE A 157 28.60 -16.43 -13.35
CA ILE A 157 29.84 -17.21 -13.11
C ILE A 157 29.76 -18.61 -13.73
N GLN A 158 28.58 -19.25 -13.72
CA GLN A 158 28.48 -20.65 -14.13
C GLN A 158 28.91 -20.95 -15.59
N PRO A 159 28.57 -20.15 -16.62
CA PRO A 159 28.99 -20.40 -18.00
C PRO A 159 30.38 -19.84 -18.36
N LEU A 160 31.03 -19.12 -17.44
CA LEU A 160 32.32 -18.46 -17.64
C LEU A 160 33.46 -19.43 -18.02
N PRO A 161 33.59 -20.64 -17.41
CA PRO A 161 34.58 -21.62 -17.83
C PRO A 161 34.41 -22.08 -19.29
N GLY A 162 33.18 -22.16 -19.80
CA GLY A 162 32.91 -22.54 -21.19
C GLY A 162 33.43 -21.49 -22.19
N LEU A 163 33.36 -20.22 -21.82
CA LEU A 163 33.90 -19.11 -22.60
C LEU A 163 35.44 -19.08 -22.55
N VAL A 164 36.02 -19.27 -21.36
CA VAL A 164 37.48 -19.26 -21.17
C VAL A 164 38.16 -20.46 -21.84
N THR A 165 37.53 -21.63 -21.83
CA THR A 165 38.02 -22.84 -22.51
C THR A 165 37.82 -22.81 -24.02
N GLY A 166 37.15 -21.80 -24.57
CA GLY A 166 36.85 -21.69 -26.00
C GLY A 166 35.80 -22.68 -26.50
N SER A 167 35.17 -23.45 -25.60
CA SER A 167 34.13 -24.42 -25.95
C SER A 167 32.79 -23.76 -26.31
N MET A 168 32.61 -22.48 -25.94
CA MET A 168 31.41 -21.70 -26.22
C MET A 168 31.76 -20.32 -26.80
N GLY A 169 31.05 -19.89 -27.84
CA GLY A 169 31.13 -18.53 -28.35
C GLY A 169 30.46 -17.51 -27.41
N VAL A 170 30.83 -16.23 -27.55
CA VAL A 170 30.28 -15.11 -26.75
C VAL A 170 28.74 -15.05 -26.83
N SER A 171 28.17 -15.37 -28.00
CA SER A 171 26.71 -15.42 -28.22
C SER A 171 26.03 -16.52 -27.40
N ALA A 172 26.65 -17.70 -27.28
CA ALA A 172 26.13 -18.82 -26.49
C ALA A 172 26.17 -18.50 -24.99
N TYR A 173 27.25 -17.89 -24.51
CA TYR A 173 27.36 -17.40 -23.13
C TYR A 173 26.25 -16.39 -22.81
N LEU A 174 26.05 -15.37 -23.66
CA LEU A 174 25.04 -14.33 -23.42
C LEU A 174 23.62 -14.91 -23.38
N TYR A 175 23.30 -15.84 -24.29
CA TYR A 175 22.00 -16.52 -24.28
C TYR A 175 21.78 -17.35 -23.02
N GLN A 176 22.81 -18.03 -22.52
CA GLN A 176 22.73 -18.88 -21.33
C GLN A 176 22.51 -18.07 -20.04
N VAL A 177 23.12 -16.89 -19.92
CA VAL A 177 22.90 -15.97 -18.79
C VAL A 177 21.53 -15.28 -18.89
N LEU A 178 21.13 -14.84 -20.09
CA LEU A 178 19.86 -14.11 -20.27
C LEU A 178 18.62 -15.00 -20.26
N ARG A 179 18.70 -16.25 -20.70
CA ARG A 179 17.56 -17.19 -20.72
C ARG A 179 16.84 -17.31 -19.36
N PRO A 180 17.50 -17.61 -18.22
CA PRO A 180 16.82 -17.71 -16.93
C PRO A 180 16.24 -16.36 -16.48
N MET A 181 16.89 -15.24 -16.77
CA MET A 181 16.36 -13.89 -16.50
C MET A 181 15.06 -13.63 -17.27
N ILE A 182 15.04 -13.98 -18.56
CA ILE A 182 13.86 -13.82 -19.43
C ILE A 182 12.73 -14.74 -18.97
N VAL A 183 13.02 -15.99 -18.60
CA VAL A 183 12.00 -16.92 -18.08
C VAL A 183 11.40 -16.42 -16.77
N VAL A 184 12.22 -15.95 -15.82
CA VAL A 184 11.72 -15.37 -14.57
C VAL A 184 10.92 -14.10 -14.84
N ALA A 185 11.39 -13.21 -15.72
CA ALA A 185 10.70 -11.99 -16.09
C ALA A 185 9.35 -12.27 -16.75
N LEU A 186 9.28 -13.23 -17.68
CA LEU A 186 8.03 -13.67 -18.32
C LEU A 186 7.09 -14.37 -17.34
N MET A 187 7.62 -15.17 -16.39
CA MET A 187 6.80 -15.78 -15.34
C MET A 187 6.19 -14.70 -14.43
N VAL A 188 6.99 -13.74 -13.96
CA VAL A 188 6.51 -12.61 -13.15
C VAL A 188 5.53 -11.75 -13.92
N PHE A 189 5.82 -11.44 -15.19
CA PHE A 189 4.94 -10.66 -16.05
C PHE A 189 3.64 -11.40 -16.35
N GLY A 190 3.71 -12.70 -16.65
CA GLY A 190 2.54 -13.55 -16.91
C GLY A 190 1.66 -13.70 -15.68
N VAL A 191 2.26 -13.95 -14.51
CA VAL A 191 1.55 -13.96 -13.22
C VAL A 191 0.94 -12.59 -12.96
N ARG A 192 1.68 -11.49 -13.13
CA ARG A 192 1.16 -10.12 -12.94
C ARG A 192 0.04 -9.80 -13.92
N TRP A 193 0.16 -10.21 -15.18
CA TRP A 193 -0.82 -9.99 -16.24
C TRP A 193 -2.11 -10.79 -15.98
N TRP A 194 -1.95 -12.07 -15.61
CA TRP A 194 -3.04 -12.95 -15.19
C TRP A 194 -3.75 -12.40 -13.94
N LEU A 195 -2.97 -11.94 -12.97
CA LEU A 195 -3.46 -11.24 -11.80
C LEU A 195 -4.17 -9.94 -12.17
N SER A 196 -3.71 -9.18 -13.16
CA SER A 196 -4.26 -7.87 -13.54
C SER A 196 -5.47 -7.92 -14.49
N ARG A 197 -6.05 -9.10 -14.75
CA ARG A 197 -7.25 -9.20 -15.60
C ARG A 197 -8.41 -8.35 -15.05
N PRO A 198 -9.20 -7.70 -15.94
CA PRO A 198 -10.14 -6.64 -15.57
C PRO A 198 -11.23 -7.08 -14.58
N ALA A 199 -11.63 -6.12 -13.75
CA ALA A 199 -12.48 -6.25 -12.56
C ALA A 199 -13.83 -6.97 -12.77
N ALA A 200 -14.35 -7.07 -14.00
CA ALA A 200 -15.59 -7.78 -14.30
C ALA A 200 -15.51 -9.29 -14.01
N ALA A 201 -14.35 -9.94 -14.20
CA ALA A 201 -14.14 -11.34 -13.82
C ALA A 201 -13.78 -11.52 -12.34
N ARG A 202 -13.25 -10.47 -11.70
CA ARG A 202 -12.82 -10.47 -10.29
C ARG A 202 -13.98 -10.31 -9.30
N GLN A 203 -15.15 -9.88 -9.78
CA GLN A 203 -16.40 -9.89 -9.01
C GLN A 203 -16.91 -11.30 -8.68
N ASN A 204 -16.30 -12.37 -9.19
CA ASN A 204 -16.60 -13.74 -8.77
C ASN A 204 -15.36 -14.58 -8.43
N ALA A 205 -14.19 -14.30 -9.00
CA ALA A 205 -12.99 -15.08 -8.72
C ALA A 205 -12.23 -14.60 -7.47
N ALA A 206 -11.92 -15.53 -6.56
CA ALA A 206 -10.96 -15.30 -5.47
C ALA A 206 -9.58 -14.95 -6.06
N SER A 207 -8.85 -14.04 -5.43
CA SER A 207 -7.47 -13.74 -5.81
C SER A 207 -6.61 -15.01 -5.77
N PRO A 208 -5.81 -15.32 -6.81
CA PRO A 208 -4.99 -16.53 -6.82
C PRO A 208 -3.86 -16.48 -5.77
N TRP A 209 -3.62 -15.33 -5.13
CA TRP A 209 -2.78 -15.22 -3.94
C TRP A 209 -3.36 -15.98 -2.73
N LEU A 210 -4.69 -16.18 -2.65
CA LEU A 210 -5.31 -17.01 -1.62
C LEU A 210 -4.96 -18.49 -1.75
N SER A 211 -4.62 -18.95 -2.96
CA SER A 211 -4.26 -20.36 -3.21
C SER A 211 -2.88 -20.74 -2.67
N ILE A 212 -2.05 -19.77 -2.29
CA ILE A 212 -0.76 -20.02 -1.66
C ILE A 212 -1.02 -20.26 -0.17
N PRO A 213 -0.79 -21.47 0.38
CA PRO A 213 -1.29 -21.85 1.71
C PRO A 213 -0.77 -20.97 2.85
N LEU A 214 0.42 -20.40 2.71
CA LEU A 214 1.02 -19.50 3.71
C LEU A 214 0.63 -18.04 3.50
N LEU A 215 0.68 -17.57 2.25
CA LEU A 215 0.39 -16.17 1.92
C LEU A 215 -1.12 -15.87 1.97
N GLY A 216 -1.95 -16.81 1.52
CA GLY A 216 -3.41 -16.72 1.56
C GLY A 216 -3.93 -16.59 2.99
N LYS A 217 -3.43 -17.40 3.92
CA LYS A 217 -3.77 -17.27 5.36
C LYS A 217 -3.40 -15.89 5.90
N LEU A 218 -2.24 -15.36 5.52
CA LEU A 218 -1.79 -14.05 5.98
C LEU A 218 -2.65 -12.90 5.42
N ILE A 219 -3.00 -12.98 4.13
CA ILE A 219 -3.91 -12.02 3.47
C ILE A 219 -5.28 -12.03 4.16
N VAL A 220 -5.81 -13.22 4.43
CA VAL A 220 -7.10 -13.39 5.12
C VAL A 220 -7.05 -12.74 6.51
N ARG A 221 -6.07 -13.12 7.35
CA ARG A 221 -5.90 -12.55 8.70
C ARG A 221 -5.78 -11.03 8.67
N GLN A 222 -5.03 -10.48 7.72
CA GLN A 222 -4.86 -9.03 7.60
C GLN A 222 -6.17 -8.32 7.26
N ASN A 223 -6.95 -8.84 6.30
CA ASN A 223 -8.24 -8.26 5.92
C ASN A 223 -9.26 -8.33 7.06
N VAL A 224 -9.33 -9.48 7.75
CA VAL A 224 -10.24 -9.69 8.89
C VAL A 224 -9.87 -8.78 10.06
N ARG A 225 -8.57 -8.63 10.36
CA ARG A 225 -8.07 -7.68 11.36
C ARG A 225 -8.46 -6.25 11.00
N ASP A 226 -8.26 -5.83 9.76
CA ASP A 226 -8.57 -4.47 9.32
C ASP A 226 -10.07 -4.18 9.45
N PHE A 227 -10.94 -5.14 9.09
CA PHE A 227 -12.38 -5.06 9.32
C PHE A 227 -12.72 -4.85 10.81
N PHE A 228 -12.23 -5.72 11.70
CA PHE A 228 -12.53 -5.62 13.12
C PHE A 228 -11.92 -4.38 13.78
N THR A 229 -10.77 -3.91 13.29
CA THR A 229 -10.12 -2.70 13.81
C THR A 229 -10.96 -1.48 13.47
N SER A 230 -11.40 -1.36 12.21
CA SER A 230 -12.30 -0.28 11.80
C SER A 230 -13.63 -0.33 12.53
N LEU A 231 -14.22 -1.52 12.68
CA LEU A 231 -15.47 -1.69 13.45
C LEU A 231 -15.28 -1.27 14.91
N GLY A 232 -14.23 -1.77 15.59
CA GLY A 232 -13.93 -1.44 16.98
C GLY A 232 -13.76 0.07 17.20
N LEU A 233 -13.00 0.74 16.33
CA LEU A 233 -12.79 2.19 16.40
C LEU A 233 -14.09 2.99 16.20
N MET A 234 -14.96 2.57 15.28
CA MET A 234 -16.23 3.24 15.02
C MET A 234 -17.21 3.06 16.19
N LEU A 235 -17.28 1.85 16.75
CA LEU A 235 -18.12 1.59 17.93
C LEU A 235 -17.59 2.33 19.17
N GLU A 236 -16.27 2.40 19.35
CA GLU A 236 -15.64 3.20 20.42
C GLU A 236 -15.94 4.70 20.27
N ALA A 237 -16.03 5.19 19.03
CA ALA A 237 -16.46 6.55 18.71
C ALA A 237 -17.97 6.80 18.88
N GLY A 238 -18.74 5.78 19.31
CA GLY A 238 -20.18 5.87 19.53
C GLY A 238 -21.02 5.75 18.27
N ILE A 239 -20.44 5.32 17.14
CA ILE A 239 -21.21 5.07 15.91
C ILE A 239 -22.05 3.80 16.10
N PRO A 240 -23.36 3.83 15.81
CA PRO A 240 -24.21 2.64 15.91
C PRO A 240 -23.68 1.48 15.06
N MET A 241 -23.80 0.25 15.57
CA MET A 241 -23.26 -0.95 14.90
C MET A 241 -23.79 -1.14 13.47
N LEU A 242 -25.07 -0.85 13.25
CA LEU A 242 -25.69 -0.98 11.93
C LEU A 242 -25.11 0.00 10.90
N ASP A 243 -24.64 1.17 11.34
CA ASP A 243 -23.99 2.16 10.47
C ASP A 243 -22.48 1.87 10.31
N ALA A 244 -21.85 1.34 11.36
CA ALA A 244 -20.42 1.03 11.36
C ALA A 244 -20.07 -0.20 10.50
N LEU A 245 -20.93 -1.22 10.45
CA LEU A 245 -20.70 -2.46 9.68
C LEU A 245 -20.44 -2.24 8.18
N PRO A 246 -21.28 -1.51 7.41
CA PRO A 246 -21.03 -1.28 5.99
C PRO A 246 -19.75 -0.46 5.75
N LEU A 247 -19.40 0.45 6.66
CA LEU A 247 -18.15 1.21 6.59
C LEU A 247 -16.93 0.33 6.86
N ALA A 248 -17.04 -0.62 7.80
CA ALA A 248 -15.97 -1.57 8.10
C ALA A 248 -15.74 -2.54 6.93
N LEU A 249 -16.80 -2.93 6.21
CA LEU A 249 -16.68 -3.76 5.00
C LEU A 249 -15.87 -3.08 3.89
N ASP A 250 -15.86 -1.75 3.82
CA ASP A 250 -15.09 -1.01 2.83
C ASP A 250 -13.58 -1.04 3.08
N THR A 251 -13.12 -1.48 4.26
CA THR A 251 -11.69 -1.62 4.55
C THR A 251 -11.11 -2.96 4.08
N ILE A 252 -11.97 -3.94 3.78
CA ILE A 252 -11.57 -5.23 3.22
C ILE A 252 -11.12 -5.04 1.76
N ALA A 253 -9.83 -5.27 1.50
CA ALA A 253 -9.22 -5.15 0.19
C ALA A 253 -9.51 -6.35 -0.73
N GLU A 254 -9.63 -7.56 -0.16
CA GLU A 254 -9.85 -8.79 -0.93
C GLU A 254 -11.36 -8.99 -1.24
N PRO A 255 -11.78 -9.01 -2.52
CA PRO A 255 -13.20 -9.07 -2.87
C PRO A 255 -13.92 -10.35 -2.43
N SER A 256 -13.24 -11.50 -2.37
CA SER A 256 -13.85 -12.76 -1.91
C SER A 256 -14.22 -12.68 -0.43
N ILE A 257 -13.31 -12.17 0.40
CA ILE A 257 -13.54 -11.96 1.84
C ILE A 257 -14.65 -10.94 2.05
N LYS A 258 -14.62 -9.83 1.29
CA LYS A 258 -15.63 -8.78 1.39
C LYS A 258 -17.04 -9.31 1.13
N ARG A 259 -17.21 -10.21 0.15
CA ARG A 259 -18.53 -10.82 -0.16
C ARG A 259 -19.03 -11.71 0.97
N GLU A 260 -18.17 -12.54 1.54
CA GLU A 260 -18.56 -13.41 2.65
C GLU A 260 -18.97 -12.56 3.87
N PHE A 261 -18.21 -11.50 4.15
CA PHE A 261 -18.50 -10.59 5.26
C PHE A 261 -19.70 -9.68 4.99
N ALA A 262 -20.09 -9.47 3.71
CA ALA A 262 -21.25 -8.65 3.36
C ALA A 262 -22.57 -9.20 3.92
N CYS A 263 -22.65 -10.50 4.21
CA CYS A 263 -23.81 -11.12 4.84
C CYS A 263 -23.95 -10.81 6.34
N ILE A 264 -22.91 -10.25 7.00
CA ILE A 264 -22.93 -9.94 8.44
C ILE A 264 -23.93 -8.81 8.74
N ALA A 265 -23.84 -7.70 8.00
CA ALA A 265 -24.71 -6.54 8.19
C ALA A 265 -26.21 -6.86 8.18
N PRO A 266 -26.76 -7.59 7.16
CA PRO A 266 -28.17 -7.95 7.16
C PRO A 266 -28.56 -8.94 8.26
N ARG A 267 -27.67 -9.86 8.68
CA ARG A 267 -27.96 -10.77 9.80
C ARG A 267 -28.09 -10.02 11.13
N VAL A 268 -27.19 -9.08 11.37
CA VAL A 268 -27.22 -8.24 12.58
C VAL A 268 -28.44 -7.30 12.56
N ALA A 269 -28.78 -6.73 11.41
CA ALA A 269 -30.01 -5.95 11.25
C ALA A 269 -31.28 -6.79 11.49
N GLY A 270 -31.23 -8.09 11.20
CA GLY A 270 -32.29 -9.07 11.49
C GLY A 270 -32.35 -9.55 12.95
N GLY A 271 -31.50 -9.02 13.84
CA GLY A 271 -31.50 -9.34 15.28
C GLY A 271 -30.54 -10.44 15.71
N ALA A 272 -29.72 -11.00 14.80
CA ALA A 272 -28.64 -11.89 15.20
C ALA A 272 -27.53 -11.11 15.93
N THR A 273 -26.87 -11.74 16.89
CA THR A 273 -25.68 -11.14 17.50
C THR A 273 -24.53 -11.12 16.49
N LEU A 274 -23.57 -10.20 16.63
CA LEU A 274 -22.38 -10.16 15.80
C LEU A 274 -21.62 -11.48 15.86
N ALA A 275 -21.51 -12.08 17.06
CA ALA A 275 -20.89 -13.38 17.24
C ALA A 275 -21.57 -14.49 16.40
N GLN A 276 -22.91 -14.50 16.36
CA GLN A 276 -23.68 -15.43 15.52
C GLN A 276 -23.51 -15.13 14.03
N ALA A 277 -23.48 -13.86 13.66
CA ALA A 277 -23.39 -13.43 12.27
C ALA A 277 -22.04 -13.85 11.61
N ILE A 278 -20.96 -13.88 12.39
CA ILE A 278 -19.61 -14.24 11.92
C ILE A 278 -19.24 -15.71 12.12
N ALA A 279 -19.96 -16.45 12.98
CA ALA A 279 -19.62 -17.82 13.35
C ALA A 279 -19.49 -18.78 12.16
N ASP A 280 -20.25 -18.54 11.09
CA ASP A 280 -20.24 -19.39 9.90
C ASP A 280 -19.17 -18.99 8.86
N SER A 281 -18.37 -17.95 9.14
CA SER A 281 -17.38 -17.46 8.18
C SER A 281 -16.17 -18.40 8.06
N ALA A 282 -15.87 -18.79 6.82
CA ALA A 282 -14.70 -19.58 6.44
C ALA A 282 -13.40 -18.79 6.64
N PHE A 283 -13.46 -17.45 6.57
CA PHE A 283 -12.28 -16.58 6.67
C PHE A 283 -11.83 -16.22 8.10
N LEU A 284 -12.55 -16.64 9.16
CA LEU A 284 -12.12 -16.44 10.56
C LEU A 284 -10.92 -17.32 11.00
N GLY A 285 -10.29 -18.05 10.08
CA GLY A 285 -9.11 -18.88 10.35
C GLY A 285 -9.44 -20.35 10.56
N GLY A 286 -8.54 -21.06 11.26
CA GLY A 286 -8.77 -22.46 11.63
C GLY A 286 -9.92 -22.58 12.63
N ALA A 287 -10.46 -23.79 12.81
CA ALA A 287 -11.58 -24.03 13.74
C ALA A 287 -11.34 -23.46 15.15
N LEU A 288 -10.13 -23.64 15.68
CA LEU A 288 -9.72 -23.13 16.99
C LEU A 288 -9.61 -21.60 17.07
N ASP A 289 -9.17 -20.94 16.00
CA ASP A 289 -9.03 -19.48 15.98
C ASP A 289 -10.41 -18.81 15.84
N ARG A 290 -11.29 -19.43 15.05
CA ARG A 290 -12.69 -19.02 14.89
C ARG A 290 -13.43 -19.10 16.23
N GLU A 291 -13.35 -20.23 16.93
CA GLU A 291 -14.03 -20.40 18.22
C GLU A 291 -13.59 -19.35 19.25
N ARG A 292 -12.28 -19.06 19.33
CA ARG A 292 -11.75 -18.03 20.23
C ARG A 292 -12.26 -16.63 19.87
N ALA A 293 -12.26 -16.29 18.58
CA ALA A 293 -12.74 -14.99 18.12
C ALA A 293 -14.24 -14.82 18.41
N VAL A 294 -15.05 -15.83 18.09
CA VAL A 294 -16.51 -15.84 18.35
C VAL A 294 -16.79 -15.73 19.84
N ALA A 295 -16.09 -16.50 20.69
CA ALA A 295 -16.29 -16.46 22.15
C ALA A 295 -15.95 -15.08 22.74
N LEU A 296 -14.86 -14.46 22.28
CA LEU A 296 -14.43 -13.15 22.72
C LEU A 296 -15.43 -12.05 22.31
N ILE A 297 -15.92 -12.11 21.07
CA ILE A 297 -16.94 -11.19 20.56
C ILE A 297 -18.27 -11.37 21.29
N ASN A 298 -18.69 -12.61 21.50
CA ASN A 298 -19.92 -12.92 22.24
C ASN A 298 -19.85 -12.38 23.68
N THR A 299 -18.71 -12.54 24.34
CA THR A 299 -18.50 -11.98 25.69
C THR A 299 -18.59 -10.46 25.66
N GLY A 300 -17.93 -9.81 24.69
CA GLY A 300 -17.97 -8.35 24.53
C GLY A 300 -19.36 -7.79 24.21
N GLU A 301 -20.17 -8.51 23.42
CA GLU A 301 -21.57 -8.14 23.17
C GLU A 301 -22.42 -8.24 24.45
N GLN A 302 -22.27 -9.31 25.22
CA GLN A 302 -23.02 -9.52 26.47
C GLN A 302 -22.66 -8.51 27.56
N SER A 303 -21.39 -8.11 27.64
CA SER A 303 -20.90 -7.14 28.64
C SER A 303 -21.00 -5.68 28.18
N GLY A 304 -21.42 -5.41 26.94
CA GLY A 304 -21.43 -4.06 26.37
C GLY A 304 -20.04 -3.47 26.13
N THR A 305 -18.97 -4.27 26.24
CA THR A 305 -17.57 -3.85 26.04
C THR A 305 -17.01 -4.34 24.70
N LEU A 306 -17.90 -4.55 23.72
CA LEU A 306 -17.57 -4.99 22.37
C LEU A 306 -16.43 -4.18 21.71
N PRO A 307 -16.40 -2.83 21.76
CA PRO A 307 -15.33 -2.05 21.13
C PRO A 307 -13.94 -2.40 21.70
N GLU A 308 -13.82 -2.48 23.02
CA GLU A 308 -12.58 -2.81 23.72
C GLU A 308 -12.12 -4.23 23.38
N MET A 309 -13.05 -5.19 23.37
CA MET A 309 -12.77 -6.59 23.05
C MET A 309 -12.30 -6.76 21.59
N LEU A 310 -12.94 -6.08 20.64
CA LEU A 310 -12.51 -6.09 19.24
C LEU A 310 -11.10 -5.51 19.06
N LEU A 311 -10.80 -4.36 19.68
CA LEU A 311 -9.48 -3.73 19.59
C LEU A 311 -8.38 -4.56 20.28
N ARG A 312 -8.71 -5.21 21.39
CA ARG A 312 -7.80 -6.15 22.06
C ARG A 312 -7.49 -7.35 21.17
N HIS A 313 -8.50 -7.91 20.51
CA HIS A 313 -8.33 -9.02 19.57
C HIS A 313 -7.46 -8.63 18.38
N THR A 314 -7.72 -7.47 17.75
CA THR A 314 -6.93 -7.01 16.59
C THR A 314 -5.49 -6.67 16.95
N THR A 315 -5.25 -6.22 18.19
CA THR A 315 -3.89 -5.99 18.70
C THR A 315 -3.11 -7.31 18.79
N MET A 316 -3.73 -8.36 19.34
CA MET A 316 -3.12 -9.70 19.39
C MET A 316 -2.88 -10.28 17.98
N GLU A 317 -3.86 -10.16 17.08
CA GLU A 317 -3.69 -10.57 15.69
C GLU A 317 -2.59 -9.79 14.97
N THR A 318 -2.43 -8.49 15.26
CA THR A 318 -1.34 -7.69 14.70
C THR A 318 0.04 -8.22 15.09
N LEU A 319 0.21 -8.63 16.35
CA LEU A 319 1.45 -9.25 16.83
C LEU A 319 1.72 -10.57 16.10
N ALA A 320 0.71 -11.43 15.95
CA ALA A 320 0.84 -12.71 15.25
C ALA A 320 1.12 -12.55 13.75
N ILE A 321 0.48 -11.58 13.10
CA ILE A 321 0.72 -11.22 11.68
C ILE A 321 2.17 -10.73 11.52
N ASN A 322 2.63 -9.84 12.39
CA ASN A 322 4.01 -9.32 12.34
C ASN A 322 5.04 -10.43 12.55
N ALA A 323 4.82 -11.35 13.50
CA ALA A 323 5.67 -12.52 13.71
C ALA A 323 5.73 -13.41 12.46
N SER A 324 4.58 -13.62 11.79
CA SER A 324 4.51 -14.38 10.53
C SER A 324 5.31 -13.71 9.41
N PHE A 325 5.27 -12.38 9.31
CA PHE A 325 6.09 -11.63 8.36
C PHE A 325 7.58 -11.75 8.64
N GLU A 326 8.02 -11.69 9.90
CA GLU A 326 9.43 -11.88 10.25
C GLU A 326 9.91 -13.30 9.93
N GLN A 327 9.09 -14.32 10.19
CA GLN A 327 9.40 -15.71 9.81
C GLN A 327 9.53 -15.86 8.29
N LEU A 328 8.58 -15.30 7.53
CA LEU A 328 8.62 -15.27 6.06
C LEU A 328 9.88 -14.58 5.54
N ALA A 329 10.23 -13.43 6.11
CA ALA A 329 11.42 -12.68 5.72
C ALA A 329 12.73 -13.41 6.09
N THR A 330 12.71 -14.27 7.11
CA THR A 330 13.85 -15.11 7.50
C THR A 330 14.00 -16.33 6.58
N TRP A 331 12.89 -16.95 6.17
CA TRP A 331 12.89 -18.13 5.30
C TRP A 331 13.02 -17.81 3.82
N ALA A 332 12.52 -16.65 3.36
CA ALA A 332 12.55 -16.27 1.95
C ALA A 332 13.96 -16.34 1.33
N PRO A 333 15.03 -15.81 1.97
CA PRO A 333 16.39 -15.98 1.47
C PRO A 333 16.81 -17.45 1.34
N ARG A 334 16.47 -18.30 2.31
CA ARG A 334 16.85 -19.72 2.33
C ARG A 334 16.19 -20.49 1.20
N VAL A 335 14.91 -20.24 0.95
CA VAL A 335 14.17 -20.84 -0.17
C VAL A 335 14.77 -20.40 -1.50
N VAL A 336 15.10 -19.12 -1.65
CA VAL A 336 15.79 -18.62 -2.85
C VAL A 336 17.13 -19.36 -3.03
N TYR A 337 17.99 -19.41 -2.02
CA TYR A 337 19.26 -20.13 -2.10
C TYR A 337 19.11 -21.61 -2.43
N ALA A 338 18.12 -22.29 -1.85
CA ALA A 338 17.80 -23.67 -2.17
C ALA A 338 17.39 -23.84 -3.64
N LEU A 339 16.55 -22.94 -4.17
CA LEU A 339 16.18 -22.94 -5.59
C LEU A 339 17.38 -22.67 -6.49
N VAL A 340 18.28 -21.75 -6.11
CA VAL A 340 19.54 -21.51 -6.84
C VAL A 340 20.40 -22.77 -6.88
N MET A 341 20.56 -23.44 -5.73
CA MET A 341 21.32 -24.68 -5.63
C MET A 341 20.73 -25.81 -6.47
N VAL A 342 19.42 -26.03 -6.40
CA VAL A 342 18.72 -27.03 -7.22
C VAL A 342 18.89 -26.73 -8.71
N TRP A 343 18.77 -25.46 -9.09
CA TRP A 343 18.98 -25.03 -10.48
C TRP A 343 20.44 -25.26 -10.93
N MET A 344 21.42 -24.96 -10.07
CA MET A 344 22.85 -25.16 -10.37
C MET A 344 23.20 -26.66 -10.51
N ILE A 345 22.67 -27.51 -9.63
CA ILE A 345 22.83 -28.97 -9.74
C ILE A 345 22.12 -29.51 -10.99
N GLY A 346 20.89 -29.07 -11.24
CA GLY A 346 20.13 -29.50 -12.42
C GLY A 346 20.81 -29.09 -13.72
N SER A 347 21.35 -27.88 -13.80
CA SER A 347 22.09 -27.43 -14.99
C SER A 347 23.45 -28.14 -15.16
N LEU A 348 24.06 -28.66 -14.09
CA LEU A 348 25.24 -29.51 -14.19
C LEU A 348 24.88 -30.91 -14.72
N LEU A 349 23.81 -31.53 -14.20
CA LEU A 349 23.37 -32.87 -14.58
C LEU A 349 22.76 -32.93 -15.99
N PHE A 350 21.94 -31.94 -16.34
CA PHE A 350 21.25 -31.83 -17.63
C PHE A 350 21.92 -30.82 -18.58
N GLY A 351 23.14 -30.41 -18.26
CA GLY A 351 23.90 -29.46 -19.03
C GLY A 351 24.39 -30.06 -20.36
N PRO A 352 24.46 -29.25 -21.44
CA PRO A 352 24.96 -29.71 -22.74
C PRO A 352 26.44 -30.16 -22.72
N SER A 353 27.14 -29.96 -21.60
CA SER A 353 28.51 -30.42 -21.36
C SER A 353 28.62 -31.91 -21.01
N VAL A 354 27.53 -32.59 -20.61
CA VAL A 354 27.57 -33.99 -20.14
C VAL A 354 26.95 -34.97 -21.14
N MET A 355 26.18 -34.51 -22.13
CA MET A 355 25.79 -35.40 -23.24
C MET A 355 27.01 -35.61 -24.14
N PRO A 356 27.56 -36.83 -24.23
CA PRO A 356 28.58 -37.11 -25.23
C PRO A 356 27.97 -36.82 -26.59
N ARG A 357 28.66 -36.01 -27.41
CA ARG A 357 28.35 -35.87 -28.83
C ARG A 357 28.46 -37.27 -29.44
N ALA A 358 27.34 -37.96 -29.55
CA ALA A 358 27.27 -39.19 -30.31
C ALA A 358 27.55 -38.81 -31.76
N ILE A 359 28.80 -39.06 -32.16
CA ILE A 359 29.34 -39.27 -33.50
C ILE A 359 28.27 -39.08 -34.59
N THR A 360 28.14 -37.86 -35.09
CA THR A 360 27.52 -37.58 -36.40
C THR A 360 28.64 -37.14 -37.33
N ASP A 361 29.58 -38.04 -37.57
CA ASP A 361 30.44 -38.03 -38.74
C ASP A 361 30.18 -39.36 -39.47
N LEU A 362 29.20 -39.32 -40.37
CA LEU A 362 28.99 -40.26 -41.46
C LEU A 362 28.83 -39.46 -42.74
#